data_AF-A0A4Q2Z6Y2-F1
#
_entry.id   AF-A0A4Q2Z6Y2-F1
#
_cell.length_a   1.000
_cell.length_b   1.000
_cell.length_c   1.000
_cell.angle_alpha   90.00
_cell.angle_beta   90.00
_cell.angle_gamma   90.00
#
_symmetry.space_group_name_H-M   'P 1'
#
loop_
_entity.id
_entity.type
_entity.pdbx_description
1 polymer ?
#
loop_
_entity_poly.entity_id
_entity_poly.type
_entity_poly.pdbx_seq_one_letter_code
_entity_poly.pdbx_strand_id
1 'polypeptide(L)'
;MNKTPLTSRVHFSLLIISGVFLVVVMPMLHAFGLIQDLTLSLWGKYICYGIMAISIDLLWGYTGLLCLGQALFFSIGGYMMGMHLMLMIGKLGQYKSELPDFLVFLGHTYLPSFWKPFYSFPFAMLMVILVPGIIAYIFGYLAFRSRIKGVYFSILTQALTYGASLLFFRNELLMGGNNGFTDFKTIVGADLRLPETKRGLYIASALLLVVV
;
A
#
# COMPACT_ATOMS: atom_id res chain seq x y z
N MET A 1 -25.79 -2.70 -25.71
CA MET A 1 -26.02 -1.76 -24.58
C MET A 1 -24.93 -0.71 -24.59
N ASN A 2 -25.14 0.39 -25.31
CA ASN A 2 -24.32 1.60 -25.20
C ASN A 2 -24.60 2.24 -23.84
N LYS A 3 -23.83 1.86 -22.82
CA LYS A 3 -23.74 2.67 -21.60
C LYS A 3 -22.57 3.62 -21.82
N THR A 4 -22.85 4.79 -22.37
CA THR A 4 -21.98 5.96 -22.15
C THR A 4 -21.64 5.99 -20.65
N PRO A 5 -20.37 5.99 -20.25
CA PRO A 5 -20.04 6.11 -18.84
C PRO A 5 -20.65 7.42 -18.34
N LEU A 6 -21.38 7.34 -17.23
CA LEU A 6 -22.07 8.46 -16.60
C LEU A 6 -21.06 9.45 -16.01
N THR A 7 -20.46 10.29 -16.86
CA THR A 7 -19.88 11.57 -16.42
C THR A 7 -20.85 12.67 -16.82
N SER A 8 -21.97 12.76 -16.10
CA SER A 8 -22.79 13.97 -16.19
C SER A 8 -21.91 15.17 -15.81
N ARG A 9 -22.14 16.33 -16.44
CA ARG A 9 -21.36 17.56 -16.16
C ARG A 9 -21.29 17.87 -14.65
N VAL A 10 -22.34 17.53 -13.89
CA VAL A 10 -22.42 17.70 -12.44
C VAL A 10 -21.44 16.79 -11.70
N HIS A 11 -21.30 15.52 -12.11
CA HIS A 11 -20.34 14.59 -11.50
C HIS A 11 -18.90 14.99 -11.77
N PHE A 12 -18.62 15.50 -12.98
CA PHE A 12 -17.28 16.00 -13.30
C PHE A 12 -16.90 17.23 -12.48
N SER A 13 -17.82 18.18 -12.31
CA SER A 13 -17.62 19.33 -11.43
C SER A 13 -17.39 18.92 -9.98
N LEU A 14 -18.17 17.96 -9.47
CA LEU A 14 -17.98 17.44 -8.10
C LEU A 14 -16.61 16.77 -7.92
N LEU A 15 -16.14 16.02 -8.92
CA LEU A 15 -14.83 15.37 -8.89
C LEU A 15 -13.68 16.40 -8.90
N ILE A 16 -13.80 17.47 -9.69
CA ILE A 16 -12.82 18.56 -9.66
C ILE A 16 -12.83 19.24 -8.29
N ILE A 17 -14.00 19.56 -7.74
CA ILE A 17 -14.10 20.22 -6.44
C ILE A 17 -13.50 19.35 -5.34
N SER A 18 -13.81 18.05 -5.30
CA SER A 18 -13.24 17.13 -4.33
C SER A 18 -11.74 16.94 -4.53
N GLY A 19 -11.27 16.85 -5.78
CA GLY A 19 -9.85 16.77 -6.12
C GLY A 19 -9.07 18.00 -5.67
N VAL A 20 -9.58 19.20 -5.94
CA VAL A 20 -8.98 20.47 -5.48
C VAL A 20 -9.00 20.55 -3.95
N PHE A 21 -10.09 20.14 -3.32
CA PHE A 21 -10.17 20.12 -1.86
C PHE A 21 -9.10 19.21 -1.23
N LEU A 22 -8.96 17.98 -1.74
CA LEU A 22 -7.99 17.01 -1.23
C LEU A 22 -6.55 17.38 -1.56
N VAL A 23 -6.26 17.86 -2.77
CA VAL A 23 -4.88 18.10 -3.22
C VAL A 23 -4.36 19.47 -2.79
N VAL A 24 -5.23 20.48 -2.67
CA VAL A 24 -4.82 21.89 -2.44
C VAL A 24 -5.31 22.41 -1.10
N VAL A 25 -6.62 22.35 -0.83
CA VAL A 25 -7.21 23.00 0.35
C VAL A 25 -6.75 22.33 1.64
N MET A 26 -6.85 21.00 1.75
CA MET A 26 -6.45 20.26 2.94
C MET A 26 -4.96 20.47 3.31
N PRO A 27 -4.00 20.34 2.37
CA PRO A 27 -2.59 20.63 2.66
C PRO A 27 -2.33 22.10 3.02
N MET A 28 -3.02 23.06 2.38
CA MET A 28 -2.88 24.47 2.73
C MET A 28 -3.37 24.76 4.15
N LEU A 29 -4.53 24.24 4.54
CA LEU A 29 -5.06 24.40 5.90
C LEU A 29 -4.10 23.82 6.95
N HIS A 30 -3.45 22.69 6.65
CA HIS A 30 -2.40 22.15 7.50
C HIS A 30 -1.15 23.05 7.55
N ALA A 31 -0.71 23.59 6.41
CA ALA A 31 0.44 24.50 6.35
C ALA A 31 0.22 25.79 7.16
N PHE A 32 -1.02 26.30 7.23
CA PHE A 32 -1.41 27.43 8.09
C PHE A 32 -1.64 27.05 9.56
N GLY A 33 -1.45 25.78 9.95
CA GLY A 33 -1.65 25.32 11.31
C GLY A 33 -3.12 25.22 11.74
N LEU A 34 -4.07 25.31 10.80
CA LEU A 34 -5.51 25.18 11.08
C LEU A 34 -5.92 23.71 11.25
N ILE A 35 -5.16 22.79 10.65
CA ILE A 35 -5.37 21.33 10.76
C ILE A 35 -4.16 20.70 11.44
N GLN A 36 -4.43 19.84 12.41
CA GLN A 36 -3.40 19.08 13.13
C GLN A 36 -2.81 17.95 12.27
N ASP A 37 -1.55 17.61 12.52
CA ASP A 37 -0.86 16.46 11.91
C ASP A 37 -1.69 15.16 11.95
N LEU A 38 -2.35 14.89 13.08
CA LEU A 38 -3.16 13.69 13.27
C LEU A 38 -4.30 13.63 12.25
N THR A 39 -5.02 14.73 12.07
CA THR A 39 -6.11 14.81 11.10
C THR A 39 -5.57 14.56 9.69
N LEU A 40 -4.46 15.20 9.31
CA LEU A 40 -3.87 15.00 7.99
C LEU A 40 -3.45 13.53 7.77
N SER A 41 -2.81 12.91 8.76
CA SER A 41 -2.41 11.50 8.70
C SER A 41 -3.60 10.55 8.62
N LEU A 42 -4.68 10.79 9.37
CA LEU A 42 -5.91 9.99 9.30
C LEU A 42 -6.57 10.10 7.93
N TRP A 43 -6.67 11.31 7.39
CA TRP A 43 -7.21 11.52 6.04
C TRP A 43 -6.34 10.84 4.98
N GLY A 44 -5.01 10.92 5.10
CA GLY A 44 -4.10 10.19 4.20
C GLY A 44 -4.36 8.68 4.21
N LYS A 45 -4.58 8.10 5.41
CA LYS A 45 -4.96 6.69 5.56
C LYS A 45 -6.29 6.37 4.86
N TYR A 46 -7.30 7.23 5.01
CA TYR A 46 -8.59 7.03 4.35
C TYR A 46 -8.50 7.16 2.83
N ILE A 47 -7.67 8.07 2.32
CA ILE A 47 -7.37 8.17 0.89
C ILE A 47 -6.75 6.88 0.36
N CYS A 48 -5.78 6.30 1.08
CA CYS A 48 -5.21 5.00 0.73
C CYS A 48 -6.27 3.88 0.69
N TYR A 49 -7.22 3.87 1.62
CA TYR A 49 -8.36 2.95 1.57
C TYR A 49 -9.31 3.25 0.41
N GLY A 50 -9.47 4.53 0.02
CA GLY A 50 -10.19 4.94 -1.17
C GLY A 50 -9.58 4.38 -2.45
N ILE A 51 -8.25 4.44 -2.59
CA ILE A 51 -7.53 3.85 -3.74
C ILE A 51 -7.77 2.34 -3.80
N MET A 52 -7.72 1.66 -2.64
CA MET A 52 -8.04 0.24 -2.57
C MET A 52 -9.50 -0.05 -2.97
N ALA A 53 -10.45 0.80 -2.54
CA ALA A 53 -11.86 0.66 -2.90
C ALA A 53 -12.11 0.84 -4.41
N ILE A 54 -11.48 1.85 -5.04
CA ILE A 54 -11.53 2.03 -6.51
C ILE A 54 -10.97 0.79 -7.21
N SER A 55 -9.87 0.23 -6.71
CA SER A 55 -9.31 -1.00 -7.30
C SER A 55 -10.29 -2.19 -7.27
N ILE A 56 -11.09 -2.33 -6.20
CA ILE A 56 -12.13 -3.36 -6.12
C ILE A 56 -13.27 -3.05 -7.09
N ASP A 57 -13.71 -1.78 -7.14
CA ASP A 57 -14.76 -1.32 -8.05
C ASP A 57 -14.40 -1.53 -9.51
N LEU A 58 -13.17 -1.22 -9.92
CA LEU A 58 -12.68 -1.47 -11.27
C LEU A 58 -12.74 -2.96 -11.62
N LEU A 59 -12.26 -3.83 -10.73
CA LEU A 59 -12.28 -5.27 -10.99
C LEU A 59 -13.71 -5.78 -11.09
N TRP A 60 -14.56 -5.46 -10.12
CA TRP A 60 -15.93 -5.95 -10.09
C TRP A 60 -16.81 -5.34 -11.17
N GLY A 61 -16.68 -4.04 -11.42
CA GLY A 61 -17.44 -3.28 -12.40
C GLY A 61 -17.14 -3.68 -13.85
N TYR A 62 -15.86 -3.91 -14.19
CA TYR A 62 -15.49 -4.30 -15.56
C TYR A 62 -15.62 -5.80 -15.82
N THR A 63 -15.38 -6.66 -14.83
CA THR A 63 -15.36 -8.13 -15.04
C THR A 63 -16.62 -8.84 -14.54
N GLY A 64 -17.42 -8.21 -13.68
CA GLY A 64 -18.53 -8.84 -12.98
C GLY A 64 -18.10 -9.81 -11.86
N LEU A 65 -16.80 -9.91 -11.56
CA LEU A 65 -16.24 -10.80 -10.54
C LEU A 65 -15.89 -10.01 -9.29
N LEU A 66 -16.47 -10.39 -8.15
CA LEU A 66 -16.17 -9.75 -6.88
C LEU A 66 -14.87 -10.34 -6.31
N CYS A 67 -13.79 -9.55 -6.27
CA CYS A 67 -12.54 -9.92 -5.60
C CYS A 67 -12.60 -9.51 -4.13
N LEU A 68 -12.70 -10.50 -3.23
CA LEU A 68 -12.67 -10.26 -1.78
C LEU A 68 -11.25 -10.41 -1.19
N GLY A 69 -10.24 -10.64 -2.05
CA GLY A 69 -8.83 -10.77 -1.66
C GLY A 69 -7.95 -9.55 -1.98
N GLN A 70 -8.54 -8.41 -2.35
CA GLN A 70 -7.77 -7.26 -2.85
C GLN A 70 -6.75 -6.72 -1.83
N ALA A 71 -7.06 -6.83 -0.54
CA ALA A 71 -6.18 -6.43 0.55
C ALA A 71 -4.83 -7.16 0.53
N LEU A 72 -4.76 -8.40 0.00
CA LEU A 72 -3.51 -9.13 -0.13
C LEU A 72 -2.53 -8.39 -1.04
N PHE A 73 -2.95 -8.06 -2.25
CA PHE A 73 -2.09 -7.40 -3.25
C PHE A 73 -1.65 -6.01 -2.77
N PHE A 74 -2.58 -5.27 -2.16
CA PHE A 74 -2.29 -3.97 -1.56
C PHE A 74 -1.26 -4.08 -0.43
N SER A 75 -1.40 -5.08 0.44
CA SER A 75 -0.48 -5.32 1.55
C SER A 75 0.91 -5.75 1.07
N ILE A 76 1.00 -6.60 0.04
CA ILE A 76 2.30 -7.02 -0.54
C ILE A 76 3.06 -5.81 -1.07
N GLY A 77 2.38 -4.89 -1.77
CA GLY A 77 3.00 -3.63 -2.21
C GLY A 77 3.51 -2.81 -1.03
N GLY A 78 2.71 -2.69 0.04
CA GLY A 78 3.11 -2.06 1.29
C GLY A 78 4.34 -2.72 1.94
N TYR A 79 4.43 -4.06 1.91
CA TYR A 79 5.59 -4.80 2.39
C TYR A 79 6.86 -4.49 1.60
N MET A 80 6.78 -4.34 0.26
CA MET A 80 7.94 -3.99 -0.56
C MET A 80 8.52 -2.63 -0.18
N MET A 81 7.66 -1.63 0.05
CA MET A 81 8.10 -0.33 0.57
C MET A 81 8.57 -0.44 2.03
N GLY A 82 7.87 -1.20 2.87
CA GLY A 82 8.22 -1.41 4.27
C GLY A 82 9.60 -2.04 4.45
N MET A 83 10.01 -2.97 3.56
CA MET A 83 11.36 -3.52 3.55
C MET A 83 12.42 -2.43 3.33
N HIS A 84 12.18 -1.51 2.39
CA HIS A 84 13.07 -0.37 2.18
C HIS A 84 13.12 0.53 3.42
N LEU A 85 11.97 0.91 3.96
CA LEU A 85 11.89 1.79 5.12
C LEU A 85 12.56 1.18 6.37
N MET A 86 12.44 -0.14 6.58
CA MET A 86 13.15 -0.88 7.63
C MET A 86 14.67 -0.76 7.50
N LEU A 87 15.20 -0.90 6.28
CA LEU A 87 16.64 -0.79 6.03
C LEU A 87 17.18 0.63 6.25
N MET A 88 16.34 1.65 6.04
CA MET A 88 16.72 3.05 6.24
C MET A 88 16.79 3.48 7.71
N ILE A 89 16.34 2.66 8.66
CA ILE A 89 16.42 2.96 10.10
C ILE A 89 17.86 2.86 10.59
N GLY A 90 18.54 1.76 10.27
CA GLY A 90 19.89 1.47 10.78
C GLY A 90 20.02 1.68 12.29
N LYS A 91 21.09 2.39 12.69
CA LYS A 91 21.43 2.61 14.12
C LYS A 91 20.46 3.52 14.89
N LEU A 92 19.44 4.07 14.23
CA LEU A 92 18.35 4.82 14.87
C LEU A 92 17.30 3.89 15.50
N GLY A 93 17.38 2.59 15.25
CA GLY A 93 16.52 1.57 15.85
C GLY A 93 16.85 1.32 17.33
N GLN A 94 15.96 0.60 18.02
CA GLN A 94 16.08 0.29 19.44
C GLN A 94 17.37 -0.45 19.77
N TYR A 95 17.79 -1.37 18.90
CA TYR A 95 18.98 -2.19 19.12
C TYR A 95 20.27 -1.55 18.60
N LYS A 96 20.21 -0.33 18.05
CA LYS A 96 21.36 0.43 17.50
C LYS A 96 22.23 -0.39 16.52
N SER A 97 21.60 -1.31 15.80
CA SER A 97 22.23 -2.22 14.84
C SER A 97 21.99 -1.75 13.40
N GLU A 98 22.78 -2.24 12.46
CA GLU A 98 22.50 -2.06 11.02
C GLU A 98 21.41 -3.02 10.52
N LEU A 99 21.07 -4.03 11.31
CA LEU A 99 19.96 -4.94 11.04
C LEU A 99 18.63 -4.29 11.47
N PRO A 100 17.54 -4.51 10.72
CA PRO A 100 16.18 -4.21 11.19
C PRO A 100 15.91 -4.77 12.58
N ASP A 101 15.29 -3.97 13.45
CA ASP A 101 15.09 -4.31 14.86
C ASP A 101 14.36 -5.65 15.06
N PHE A 102 13.40 -6.00 14.21
CA PHE A 102 12.69 -7.27 14.30
C PHE A 102 13.60 -8.49 14.04
N LEU A 103 14.64 -8.37 13.21
CA LEU A 103 15.60 -9.46 12.98
C LEU A 103 16.50 -9.65 14.20
N VAL A 104 16.92 -8.55 14.83
CA VAL A 104 17.72 -8.59 16.06
C VAL A 104 16.90 -9.21 17.20
N PHE A 105 15.65 -8.77 17.35
CA PHE A 105 14.69 -9.33 18.32
C PHE A 105 14.49 -10.84 18.14
N LEU A 106 14.42 -11.32 16.89
CA LEU A 106 14.31 -12.75 16.56
C LEU A 106 15.64 -13.52 16.67
N GLY A 107 16.75 -12.87 17.05
CA GLY A 107 18.05 -13.50 17.22
C GLY A 107 18.84 -13.73 15.93
N HIS A 108 18.44 -13.12 14.81
CA HIS A 108 19.19 -13.17 13.56
C HIS A 108 20.41 -12.25 13.60
N THR A 109 21.55 -12.74 13.11
CA THR A 109 22.84 -12.03 13.12
C THR A 109 23.25 -11.49 11.75
N TYR A 110 22.50 -11.81 10.70
CA TYR A 110 22.80 -11.39 9.33
C TYR A 110 21.53 -10.96 8.59
N LEU A 111 21.71 -10.09 7.59
CA LEU A 111 20.62 -9.66 6.71
C LEU A 111 20.44 -10.70 5.58
N PRO A 112 19.22 -11.23 5.37
CA PRO A 112 18.97 -12.17 4.28
C PRO A 112 19.25 -11.54 2.91
N SER A 113 19.75 -12.33 1.97
CA SER A 113 20.22 -11.83 0.66
C SER A 113 19.13 -11.09 -0.13
N PHE A 114 17.89 -11.56 -0.07
CA PHE A 114 16.76 -10.97 -0.78
C PHE A 114 16.35 -9.58 -0.26
N TRP A 115 16.80 -9.18 0.94
CA TRP A 115 16.59 -7.82 1.46
C TRP A 115 17.56 -6.81 0.84
N LYS A 116 18.77 -7.23 0.46
CA LYS A 116 19.83 -6.30 0.01
C LYS A 116 19.42 -5.37 -1.15
N PRO A 117 18.67 -5.81 -2.17
CA PRO A 117 18.23 -4.93 -3.24
C PRO A 117 17.34 -3.76 -2.76
N PHE A 118 16.63 -3.92 -1.62
CA PHE A 118 15.75 -2.91 -1.07
C PHE A 118 16.47 -1.73 -0.41
N TYR A 119 17.81 -1.71 -0.35
CA TYR A 119 18.54 -0.47 -0.06
C TYR A 119 18.30 0.61 -1.14
N SER A 120 18.02 0.21 -2.38
CA SER A 120 17.73 1.12 -3.49
C SER A 120 16.25 1.51 -3.50
N PHE A 121 15.96 2.81 -3.33
CA PHE A 121 14.59 3.33 -3.40
C PHE A 121 13.90 3.07 -4.76
N PRO A 122 14.55 3.29 -5.93
CA PRO A 122 13.97 2.91 -7.22
C PRO A 122 13.64 1.43 -7.33
N PHE A 123 14.49 0.54 -6.79
CA PHE A 123 14.22 -0.89 -6.77
C PHE A 123 12.98 -1.20 -5.92
N ALA A 124 12.86 -0.62 -4.73
CA ALA A 124 11.70 -0.78 -3.87
C ALA A 124 10.41 -0.31 -4.57
N MET A 125 10.42 0.88 -5.17
CA MET A 125 9.29 1.42 -5.93
C MET A 125 8.88 0.52 -7.09
N LEU A 126 9.85 -0.04 -7.83
CA LEU A 126 9.56 -0.99 -8.89
C LEU A 126 8.88 -2.25 -8.33
N MET A 127 9.37 -2.79 -7.21
CA MET A 127 8.82 -3.99 -6.58
C MET A 127 7.42 -3.78 -5.97
N VAL A 128 7.10 -2.57 -5.49
CA VAL A 128 5.75 -2.19 -5.03
C VAL A 128 4.70 -2.47 -6.11
N ILE A 129 5.05 -2.35 -7.39
CA ILE A 129 4.16 -2.61 -8.52
C ILE A 129 4.36 -4.04 -9.05
N LEU A 130 5.62 -4.43 -9.29
CA LEU A 130 5.92 -5.71 -9.94
C LEU A 130 5.51 -6.91 -9.09
N VAL A 131 5.77 -6.93 -7.79
CA VAL A 131 5.53 -8.12 -6.97
C VAL A 131 4.03 -8.41 -6.84
N PRO A 132 3.16 -7.46 -6.43
CA PRO A 132 1.72 -7.66 -6.45
C PRO A 132 1.20 -7.99 -7.85
N GLY A 133 1.73 -7.33 -8.89
CA GLY A 133 1.32 -7.54 -10.28
C GLY A 133 1.62 -8.95 -10.79
N ILE A 134 2.81 -9.49 -10.51
CA ILE A 134 3.21 -10.85 -10.88
C ILE A 134 2.35 -11.88 -10.13
N ILE A 135 2.14 -11.68 -8.83
CA ILE A 135 1.31 -12.60 -8.02
C ILE A 135 -0.14 -12.57 -8.52
N ALA A 136 -0.68 -11.38 -8.81
CA ALA A 136 -2.02 -11.21 -9.38
C ALA A 136 -2.12 -11.85 -10.76
N TYR A 137 -1.09 -11.73 -11.60
CA TYR A 137 -1.03 -12.35 -12.92
C TYR A 137 -1.04 -13.87 -12.84
N ILE A 138 -0.16 -14.47 -12.00
CA ILE A 138 -0.09 -15.92 -11.81
C ILE A 138 -1.43 -16.44 -11.29
N PHE A 139 -1.97 -15.81 -10.24
CA PHE A 139 -3.24 -16.20 -9.66
C PHE A 139 -4.39 -16.07 -10.66
N GLY A 140 -4.49 -14.93 -11.33
CA GLY A 140 -5.52 -14.66 -12.34
C GLY A 140 -5.46 -15.67 -13.48
N TYR A 141 -4.26 -15.92 -14.02
CA TYR A 141 -4.06 -16.92 -15.07
C TYR A 141 -4.57 -18.30 -14.66
N LEU A 142 -4.22 -18.78 -13.46
CA LEU A 142 -4.68 -20.08 -12.96
C LEU A 142 -6.18 -20.12 -12.69
N ALA A 143 -6.75 -19.06 -12.11
CA ALA A 143 -8.17 -18.95 -11.82
C ALA A 143 -9.02 -18.97 -13.11
N PHE A 144 -8.61 -18.21 -14.13
CA PHE A 144 -9.32 -18.14 -15.40
C PHE A 144 -9.12 -19.37 -16.28
N ARG A 145 -7.92 -19.97 -16.28
CA ARG A 145 -7.67 -21.25 -16.95
C ARG A 145 -8.56 -22.37 -16.41
N SER A 146 -8.84 -22.34 -15.11
CA SER A 146 -9.77 -23.25 -14.43
C SER A 146 -11.25 -22.89 -14.61
N ARG A 147 -11.58 -21.88 -15.44
CA ARG A 147 -12.95 -21.42 -15.75
C ARG A 147 -13.78 -21.06 -14.52
N ILE A 148 -13.14 -20.53 -13.47
CA ILE A 148 -13.82 -20.14 -12.22
C ILE A 148 -14.67 -18.90 -12.48
N LYS A 149 -15.92 -18.91 -11.99
CA LYS A 149 -16.89 -17.82 -12.22
C LYS A 149 -17.70 -17.51 -10.95
N GLY A 150 -18.23 -16.29 -10.91
CA GLY A 150 -19.17 -15.86 -9.87
C GLY A 150 -18.58 -15.98 -8.47
N VAL A 151 -19.39 -16.46 -7.52
CA VAL A 151 -19.04 -16.54 -6.09
C VAL A 151 -17.80 -17.40 -5.82
N TYR A 152 -17.54 -18.42 -6.65
CA TYR A 152 -16.35 -19.26 -6.50
C TYR A 152 -15.05 -18.48 -6.65
N PHE A 153 -15.04 -17.42 -7.48
CA PHE A 153 -13.87 -16.54 -7.60
C PHE A 153 -13.64 -15.79 -6.28
N SER A 154 -14.72 -15.26 -5.67
CA SER A 154 -14.65 -14.57 -4.38
C SER A 154 -14.11 -15.49 -3.28
N ILE A 155 -14.66 -16.70 -3.16
CA ILE A 155 -14.19 -17.72 -2.19
C ILE A 155 -12.72 -18.04 -2.40
N LEU A 156 -12.30 -18.24 -3.65
CA LEU A 156 -10.91 -18.53 -3.97
C LEU A 156 -9.98 -17.37 -3.58
N THR A 157 -10.35 -16.12 -3.87
CA THR A 157 -9.54 -14.95 -3.49
C THR A 157 -9.42 -14.76 -1.97
N GLN A 158 -10.48 -15.08 -1.21
CA GLN A 158 -10.42 -15.09 0.26
C GLN A 158 -9.51 -16.20 0.77
N ALA A 159 -9.62 -17.42 0.23
CA ALA A 159 -8.77 -18.53 0.60
C ALA A 159 -7.28 -18.23 0.33
N LEU A 160 -6.98 -17.61 -0.82
CA LEU A 160 -5.63 -17.13 -1.14
C LEU A 160 -5.15 -16.11 -0.09
N THR A 161 -5.97 -15.11 0.23
CA THR A 161 -5.62 -14.05 1.19
C THR A 161 -5.36 -14.63 2.58
N TYR A 162 -6.21 -15.55 3.03
CA TYR A 162 -6.04 -16.23 4.30
C TYR A 162 -4.79 -17.10 4.31
N GLY A 163 -4.57 -17.92 3.28
CA GLY A 163 -3.35 -18.72 3.13
C GLY A 163 -2.08 -17.87 3.12
N ALA A 164 -2.11 -16.73 2.43
CA ALA A 164 -1.01 -15.77 2.43
C ALA A 164 -0.81 -15.13 3.82
N SER A 165 -1.86 -14.78 4.56
CA SER A 165 -1.70 -14.30 5.94
C SER A 165 -1.06 -15.34 6.86
N LEU A 166 -1.49 -16.60 6.77
CA LEU A 166 -0.89 -17.70 7.54
C LEU A 166 0.58 -17.88 7.19
N LEU A 167 0.93 -17.75 5.90
CA LEU A 167 2.30 -17.77 5.44
C LEU A 167 3.09 -16.61 6.04
N PHE A 168 2.61 -15.36 5.93
CA PHE A 168 3.29 -14.17 6.46
C PHE A 168 3.42 -14.15 7.99
N PHE A 169 2.56 -14.85 8.72
CA PHE A 169 2.71 -15.00 10.18
C PHE A 169 3.88 -15.89 10.59
N ARG A 170 4.45 -16.67 9.65
CA ARG A 170 5.63 -17.48 9.89
C ARG A 170 6.88 -16.60 9.96
N ASN A 171 7.53 -16.58 11.12
CA ASN A 171 8.78 -15.84 11.31
C ASN A 171 9.92 -16.37 10.42
N GLU A 172 9.84 -17.62 9.97
CA GLU A 172 10.80 -18.25 9.07
C GLU A 172 10.89 -17.57 7.70
N LEU A 173 9.91 -16.75 7.32
CA LEU A 173 9.98 -15.93 6.11
C LEU A 173 10.90 -14.72 6.23
N LEU A 174 11.34 -14.39 7.45
CA LEU A 174 12.23 -13.25 7.70
C LEU A 174 11.59 -11.91 7.26
N MET A 175 10.27 -11.82 7.40
CA MET A 175 9.42 -10.67 7.02
C MET A 175 8.61 -10.12 8.21
N GLY A 176 9.12 -10.29 9.43
CA GLY A 176 8.51 -9.74 10.65
C GLY A 176 7.37 -10.57 11.25
N GLY A 177 6.88 -11.61 10.56
CA GLY A 177 5.89 -12.53 11.12
C GLY A 177 4.62 -11.81 11.57
N ASN A 178 4.10 -12.20 12.73
CA ASN A 178 2.97 -11.54 13.38
C ASN A 178 3.29 -10.14 13.97
N ASN A 179 4.57 -9.78 14.10
CA ASN A 179 4.97 -8.45 14.59
C ASN A 179 4.92 -7.39 13.50
N GLY A 180 5.11 -7.81 12.23
CA GLY A 180 5.19 -6.91 11.09
C GLY A 180 6.40 -5.98 11.13
N PHE A 181 6.34 -4.91 10.34
CA PHE A 181 7.36 -3.85 10.30
C PHE A 181 6.89 -2.64 11.11
N THR A 182 7.77 -2.09 11.93
CA THR A 182 7.43 -1.03 12.89
C THR A 182 8.54 0.01 12.97
N ASP A 183 8.26 1.18 13.55
CA ASP A 183 9.29 2.19 13.83
C ASP A 183 10.00 2.82 12.61
N PHE A 184 9.28 2.96 11.48
CA PHE A 184 9.77 3.72 10.33
C PHE A 184 10.18 5.15 10.73
N LYS A 185 11.39 5.57 10.36
CA LYS A 185 11.94 6.90 10.72
C LYS A 185 11.97 7.86 9.54
N THR A 186 12.53 7.42 8.43
CA THR A 186 12.82 8.29 7.29
C THR A 186 12.34 7.68 5.99
N ILE A 187 12.04 8.54 5.01
CA ILE A 187 11.75 8.18 3.63
C ILE A 187 12.57 9.08 2.71
N VAL A 188 13.45 8.50 1.89
CA VAL A 188 14.34 9.25 0.97
C VAL A 188 15.09 10.40 1.69
N GLY A 189 15.55 10.12 2.93
CA GLY A 189 16.26 11.10 3.76
C GLY A 189 15.39 12.11 4.52
N ALA A 190 14.07 12.18 4.26
CA ALA A 190 13.15 13.02 5.01
C ALA A 190 12.61 12.29 6.25
N ASP A 191 12.59 12.95 7.41
CA ASP A 191 12.01 12.40 8.64
C ASP A 191 10.48 12.37 8.56
N LEU A 192 9.87 11.19 8.77
CA LEU A 192 8.43 10.94 8.72
C LEU A 192 7.64 11.68 9.80
N ARG A 193 8.31 12.13 10.87
CA ARG A 193 7.70 12.86 11.98
C ARG A 193 7.47 14.33 11.64
N LEU A 194 8.21 14.88 10.67
CA LEU A 194 8.09 16.27 10.27
C LEU A 194 6.72 16.55 9.61
N PRO A 195 6.05 17.67 9.95
CA PRO A 195 4.77 18.05 9.33
C PRO A 195 4.84 18.19 7.80
N GLU A 196 6.01 18.60 7.30
CA GLU A 196 6.32 18.73 5.88
C GLU A 196 6.25 17.38 5.15
N THR A 197 6.91 16.36 5.70
CA THR A 197 6.93 15.00 5.13
C THR A 197 5.54 14.38 5.14
N LYS A 198 4.81 14.50 6.26
CA LYS A 198 3.42 14.01 6.37
C LYS A 198 2.53 14.66 5.31
N ARG A 199 2.70 15.96 5.09
CA ARG A 199 1.97 16.70 4.06
C ARG A 199 2.34 16.27 2.65
N GLY A 200 3.61 16.06 2.37
CA GLY A 200 4.08 15.51 1.10
C GLY A 200 3.48 14.13 0.80
N LEU A 201 3.49 13.23 1.78
CA LEU A 201 2.88 11.89 1.65
C LEU A 201 1.37 11.96 1.43
N TYR A 202 0.68 12.82 2.17
CA TYR A 202 -0.75 13.06 1.98
C TYR A 202 -1.06 13.56 0.55
N ILE A 203 -0.32 14.55 0.06
CA ILE A 203 -0.48 15.08 -1.31
C ILE A 203 -0.24 13.97 -2.34
N ALA A 204 0.82 13.17 -2.17
CA ALA A 204 1.12 12.07 -3.08
C ALA A 204 -0.02 11.03 -3.14
N SER A 205 -0.58 10.65 -1.99
CA SER A 205 -1.75 9.76 -1.93
C SER A 205 -3.00 10.40 -2.54
N ALA A 206 -3.26 11.68 -2.29
CA ALA A 206 -4.40 12.40 -2.84
C ALA A 206 -4.32 12.53 -4.37
N LEU A 207 -3.14 12.87 -4.90
CA LEU A 207 -2.89 12.91 -6.33
C LEU A 207 -3.11 11.55 -6.97
N LEU A 208 -2.59 10.48 -6.36
CA LEU A 208 -2.80 9.12 -6.86
C LEU A 208 -4.29 8.75 -6.90
N LEU A 209 -5.06 9.10 -5.87
CA LEU A 209 -6.52 8.87 -5.85
C LEU A 209 -7.25 9.63 -6.96
N VAL A 210 -6.84 10.86 -7.30
CA VAL A 210 -7.47 11.64 -8.38
C VAL A 210 -7.12 11.09 -9.76
N VAL A 211 -5.93 10.50 -9.91
CA VAL A 211 -5.44 9.95 -11.17
C VAL A 211 -6.09 8.61 -11.52
N VAL A 212 -6.40 7.79 -10.50
CA VAL A 212 -6.96 6.43 -10.65
C VAL A 212 -8.49 6.47 -10.71
#